data_AF-A0A6A5ZTR7-F1
#
_entry.id   AF-A0A6A5ZTR7-F1
#
_cell.length_a   1.000
_cell.length_b   1.000
_cell.length_c   1.000
_cell.angle_alpha   90.00
_cell.angle_beta   90.00
_cell.angle_gamma   90.00
#
_symmetry.space_group_name_H-M   'P 1'
#
loop_
_entity.id
_entity.type
_entity.pdbx_description
1 polymer ?
#
loop_
_entity_poly.entity_id
_entity_poly.type
_entity_poly.pdbx_seq_one_letter_code
_entity_poly.pdbx_strand_id
1 'polypeptide(L)'
;MSRLPSSLTSVANLPPEVLRNLSLTPALPPPPGVTQNFNDAANQSAQAIVPSSIMMCIALVFFLNRAYAKLCLMRKVTWDDGMDPSKHSVEVLTQSGTLVLGVLGAITYYISVLYPIAKGIMARHMWDVSILKVISNDNLIPAYIGPLVAQPTYYFLQVSFFLLYLQLFESLRWMRVCSWLGVLISTLFYIAVTLVILIVSTPRRGETWIQRQALSITQITAMDTPTSAIRCFLDLYTMALPICAIARMHLPLKRKIAAMLIFLCGALEIACSILALATRHRIMKKGELADMTWDFPLAQVVAIAEFSIGIICVCVPSMAYAFRHERSIYYGLRKWLSSFRTRDESNPVPSPVRRHRKDPYSTENTTADEEYVAKSKFKLHLSLLTRYTITLGSAMGKQDSQA
;
A
#
# COMPACT_ATOMS: atom_id res chain seq x y z
N MET A 1 -12.36 20.70 -40.38
CA MET A 1 -11.91 21.76 -39.47
C MET A 1 -10.63 22.36 -40.03
N SER A 2 -10.71 23.62 -40.47
CA SER A 2 -9.60 24.41 -41.00
C SER A 2 -8.43 24.49 -40.01
N ARG A 3 -7.20 24.41 -40.51
CA ARG A 3 -5.96 24.54 -39.72
C ARG A 3 -5.99 25.87 -38.97
N LEU A 4 -6.14 25.81 -37.64
CA LEU A 4 -5.90 26.97 -36.78
C LEU A 4 -4.42 27.35 -36.90
N PRO A 5 -4.09 28.63 -37.13
CA PRO A 5 -2.71 29.08 -37.25
C PRO A 5 -1.95 28.86 -35.92
N SER A 6 -0.68 28.49 -36.04
CA SER A 6 0.25 28.13 -34.95
C SER A 6 0.49 29.24 -33.91
N SER A 7 0.00 30.46 -34.16
CA SER A 7 0.05 31.60 -33.23
C SER A 7 -1.01 31.54 -32.11
N LEU A 8 -2.03 30.67 -32.23
CA LEU A 8 -3.11 30.47 -31.24
C LEU A 8 -2.85 29.29 -30.31
N THR A 9 -1.58 28.98 -30.04
CA THR A 9 -1.14 27.77 -29.32
C THR A 9 -1.20 27.88 -27.79
N SER A 10 -1.50 29.08 -27.27
CA SER A 10 -1.68 29.36 -25.86
C SER A 10 -2.95 30.18 -25.68
N VAL A 11 -3.81 29.78 -24.73
CA VAL A 11 -5.01 30.54 -24.31
C VAL A 11 -4.66 32.01 -24.00
N ALA A 12 -3.42 32.30 -23.63
CA ALA A 12 -2.92 33.64 -23.35
C ALA A 12 -2.83 34.57 -24.57
N ASN A 13 -2.84 34.04 -25.80
CA ASN A 13 -2.70 34.83 -27.04
C ASN A 13 -4.03 35.11 -27.75
N LEU A 14 -5.16 34.74 -27.15
CA LEU A 14 -6.48 34.96 -27.74
C LEU A 14 -6.94 36.42 -27.55
N PRO A 15 -7.65 37.02 -28.52
CA PRO A 15 -8.25 38.34 -28.36
C PRO A 15 -9.18 38.37 -27.12
N PRO A 16 -9.24 39.49 -26.39
CA PRO A 16 -10.05 39.58 -25.16
C PRO A 16 -11.54 39.32 -25.40
N GLU A 17 -12.05 39.63 -26.59
CA GLU A 17 -13.44 39.34 -26.99
C GLU A 17 -13.69 37.83 -27.13
N VAL A 18 -12.74 37.09 -27.69
CA VAL A 18 -12.83 35.63 -27.84
C VAL A 18 -12.74 34.97 -26.46
N LEU A 19 -11.89 35.46 -25.58
CA LEU A 19 -11.81 34.99 -24.19
C LEU A 19 -13.11 35.21 -23.43
N ARG A 20 -13.78 36.35 -23.63
CA ARG A 20 -15.09 36.64 -23.03
C ARG A 20 -16.19 35.73 -23.57
N ASN A 21 -16.18 35.41 -24.85
CA ASN A 21 -17.13 34.47 -25.42
C ASN A 21 -16.88 33.04 -24.89
N LEU A 22 -15.62 32.63 -24.76
CA LEU A 22 -15.23 31.32 -24.22
C LEU A 22 -15.47 31.14 -22.72
N SER A 23 -15.57 32.24 -21.95
CA SER A 23 -15.93 32.18 -20.53
C SER A 23 -17.43 32.04 -20.30
N LEU A 24 -18.26 32.45 -21.27
CA LEU A 24 -19.71 32.37 -21.23
C LEU A 24 -20.27 31.11 -21.91
N THR A 25 -19.47 30.43 -22.74
CA THR A 25 -19.87 29.18 -23.37
C THR A 25 -19.68 27.98 -22.44
N PRO A 26 -20.72 27.15 -22.27
CA PRO A 26 -20.64 25.91 -21.50
C PRO A 26 -19.75 24.87 -22.21
N ALA A 27 -19.14 23.96 -21.46
CA ALA A 27 -18.39 22.84 -22.05
C ALA A 27 -19.31 21.77 -22.68
N LEU A 28 -20.55 21.64 -22.21
CA LEU A 28 -21.58 20.77 -22.78
C LEU A 28 -22.94 21.51 -22.80
N PRO A 29 -23.78 21.37 -23.84
CA PRO A 29 -25.14 21.91 -23.80
C PRO A 29 -25.92 21.24 -22.65
N PRO A 30 -26.73 22.02 -21.90
CA PRO A 30 -27.48 21.49 -20.77
C PRO A 30 -28.63 20.62 -21.28
N PRO A 31 -29.04 19.59 -20.52
CA PRO A 31 -30.21 18.79 -20.86
C PRO A 31 -31.49 19.65 -20.81
N PRO A 32 -32.56 19.25 -21.54
CA PRO A 32 -33.81 20.01 -21.59
C PRO A 32 -34.37 20.30 -20.18
N GLY A 33 -34.61 21.57 -19.87
CA GLY A 33 -35.16 22.01 -18.58
C GLY A 33 -34.12 22.40 -17.51
N VAL A 34 -32.83 22.26 -17.78
CA VAL A 34 -31.75 22.73 -16.87
C VAL A 34 -31.14 24.02 -17.41
N THR A 35 -31.07 25.05 -16.57
CA THR A 35 -30.39 26.31 -16.87
C THR A 35 -28.96 26.28 -16.35
N GLN A 36 -28.01 26.81 -17.13
CA GLN A 36 -26.60 26.88 -16.77
C GLN A 36 -26.38 27.85 -15.60
N ASN A 37 -25.57 27.43 -14.63
CA ASN A 37 -25.20 28.29 -13.51
C ASN A 37 -23.70 28.23 -13.23
N PHE A 38 -22.96 29.25 -13.68
CA PHE A 38 -21.51 29.35 -13.46
C PHE A 38 -21.13 29.77 -12.03
N ASN A 39 -22.06 30.38 -11.28
CA ASN A 39 -21.78 31.02 -9.99
C ASN A 39 -22.12 30.11 -8.80
N ASP A 40 -23.24 29.40 -8.85
CA ASP A 40 -23.73 28.53 -7.77
C ASP A 40 -24.15 27.15 -8.31
N ALA A 41 -23.18 26.46 -8.90
CA ALA A 41 -23.36 25.12 -9.46
C ALA A 41 -23.43 24.06 -8.35
N ALA A 42 -24.22 23.00 -8.59
CA ALA A 42 -24.17 21.80 -7.77
C ALA A 42 -22.73 21.28 -7.69
N ASN A 43 -22.25 21.04 -6.47
CA ASN A 43 -20.83 20.82 -6.21
C ASN A 43 -20.59 19.56 -5.39
N GLN A 44 -19.81 18.63 -5.94
CA GLN A 44 -19.36 17.40 -5.27
C GLN A 44 -17.92 17.49 -4.74
N SER A 45 -17.28 18.67 -4.80
CA SER A 45 -15.88 18.82 -4.42
C SER A 45 -15.60 18.38 -2.98
N ALA A 46 -16.49 18.68 -2.03
CA ALA A 46 -16.34 18.26 -0.63
C ALA A 46 -16.39 16.73 -0.48
N GLN A 47 -17.26 16.06 -1.25
CA GLN A 47 -17.37 14.59 -1.25
C GLN A 47 -16.14 13.92 -1.85
N ALA A 48 -15.38 14.62 -2.70
CA ALA A 48 -14.12 14.11 -3.25
C ALA A 48 -12.90 14.45 -2.37
N ILE A 49 -12.77 15.69 -1.91
CA ILE A 49 -11.59 16.18 -1.19
C ILE A 49 -11.50 15.55 0.20
N VAL A 50 -12.57 15.63 1.01
CA VAL A 50 -12.54 15.22 2.42
C VAL A 50 -12.11 13.76 2.61
N PRO A 51 -12.76 12.75 1.97
CA PRO A 51 -12.36 11.37 2.17
C PRO A 51 -10.98 11.07 1.61
N SER A 52 -10.61 11.68 0.47
CA SER A 52 -9.27 11.50 -0.12
C SER A 52 -8.17 12.03 0.79
N SER A 53 -8.37 13.21 1.40
CA SER A 53 -7.41 13.79 2.35
C SER A 53 -7.27 12.94 3.60
N ILE A 54 -8.39 12.49 4.19
CA ILE A 54 -8.37 11.64 5.39
C ILE A 54 -7.60 10.34 5.11
N MET A 55 -7.92 9.66 4.01
CA MET A 55 -7.29 8.37 3.68
C MET A 55 -5.80 8.51 3.42
N MET A 56 -5.40 9.53 2.66
CA MET A 56 -3.99 9.82 2.38
C MET A 56 -3.22 10.18 3.67
N CYS A 57 -3.81 10.98 4.56
CA CYS A 57 -3.21 11.30 5.85
C CYS A 57 -2.97 10.03 6.70
N ILE A 58 -3.96 9.13 6.76
CA ILE A 58 -3.81 7.85 7.46
C ILE A 58 -2.67 7.03 6.84
N ALA A 59 -2.62 6.89 5.52
CA ALA A 59 -1.56 6.15 4.84
C ALA A 59 -0.16 6.72 5.14
N LEU A 60 -0.01 8.04 5.17
CA LEU A 60 1.26 8.71 5.52
C LEU A 60 1.68 8.43 6.96
N VAL A 61 0.75 8.42 7.91
CA VAL A 61 1.05 8.06 9.32
C VAL A 61 1.61 6.63 9.40
N PHE A 62 0.98 5.68 8.70
CA PHE A 62 1.47 4.30 8.65
C PHE A 62 2.85 4.18 8.01
N PHE A 63 3.09 4.94 6.94
CA PHE A 63 4.38 4.99 6.27
C PHE A 63 5.49 5.58 7.17
N LEU A 64 5.23 6.70 7.84
CA LEU A 64 6.16 7.32 8.79
C LEU A 64 6.48 6.38 9.95
N ASN A 65 5.47 5.67 10.45
CA ASN A 65 5.66 4.67 11.50
C ASN A 65 6.54 3.51 11.02
N ARG A 66 6.35 3.05 9.78
CA ARG A 66 7.23 2.04 9.17
C ARG A 66 8.67 2.55 9.05
N ALA A 67 8.86 3.78 8.59
CA ALA A 67 10.18 4.40 8.51
C ALA A 67 10.87 4.46 9.88
N TYR A 68 10.14 4.88 10.92
CA TYR A 68 10.61 4.86 12.30
C TYR A 68 10.99 3.44 12.76
N ALA A 69 10.13 2.45 12.53
CA ALA A 69 10.39 1.07 12.93
C ALA A 69 11.66 0.50 12.27
N LYS A 70 11.85 0.77 10.98
CA LYS A 70 13.01 0.28 10.22
C LYS A 70 14.30 1.01 10.60
N LEU A 71 14.27 2.34 10.70
CA LEU A 71 15.46 3.16 10.97
C LEU A 71 15.89 3.14 12.44
N CYS A 72 14.94 3.16 13.38
CA CYS A 72 15.23 3.30 14.80
C CYS A 72 15.22 1.98 15.57
N LEU A 73 14.30 1.05 15.24
CA LEU A 73 14.15 -0.21 16.01
C LEU A 73 14.94 -1.37 15.40
N MET A 74 14.93 -1.51 14.07
CA MET A 74 15.64 -2.60 13.38
C MET A 74 17.12 -2.30 13.13
N ARG A 75 17.69 -1.23 13.72
CA ARG A 75 19.10 -0.78 13.57
C ARG A 75 20.16 -1.76 14.14
N LYS A 76 19.82 -3.04 14.29
CA LYS A 76 20.79 -4.12 14.47
C LYS A 76 20.82 -4.94 13.18
N VAL A 77 21.70 -4.54 12.26
CA VAL A 77 22.34 -5.50 11.37
C VAL A 77 23.16 -6.40 12.28
N THR A 78 22.58 -7.51 12.71
CA THR A 78 23.28 -8.51 13.52
C THR A 78 24.32 -9.14 12.61
N TRP A 79 25.58 -8.88 12.88
CA TRP A 79 26.73 -9.41 12.15
C TRP A 79 26.97 -10.92 12.38
N ASP A 80 26.04 -11.62 13.05
CA ASP A 80 26.38 -12.83 13.82
C ASP A 80 25.58 -14.10 13.44
N ASP A 81 24.64 -14.00 12.50
CA ASP A 81 24.02 -15.18 11.89
C ASP A 81 24.61 -15.30 10.48
N GLY A 82 25.17 -16.46 10.12
CA GLY A 82 25.89 -16.75 8.85
C GLY A 82 25.08 -16.64 7.55
N MET A 83 24.11 -15.74 7.50
CA MET A 83 23.41 -15.23 6.34
C MET A 83 24.27 -14.14 5.68
N ASP A 84 24.57 -14.29 4.40
CA ASP A 84 25.35 -13.31 3.62
C ASP A 84 24.78 -11.88 3.78
N PRO A 85 25.44 -10.98 4.53
CA PRO A 85 24.88 -9.68 4.93
C PRO A 85 24.66 -8.74 3.74
N SER A 86 25.30 -9.03 2.61
CA SER A 86 25.13 -8.30 1.35
C SER A 86 23.72 -8.48 0.77
N LYS A 87 23.15 -9.69 0.82
CA LYS A 87 21.87 -10.01 0.16
C LYS A 87 20.68 -9.44 0.92
N HIS A 88 20.66 -9.61 2.25
CA HIS A 88 19.55 -9.11 3.07
C HIS A 88 19.47 -7.58 3.08
N SER A 89 20.62 -6.89 3.09
CA SER A 89 20.68 -5.43 3.05
C SER A 89 20.16 -4.88 1.71
N VAL A 90 20.52 -5.51 0.59
CA VAL A 90 20.05 -5.11 -0.74
C VAL A 90 18.54 -5.31 -0.89
N GLU A 91 17.99 -6.42 -0.41
CA GLU A 91 16.53 -6.68 -0.47
C GLU A 91 15.73 -5.68 0.38
N VAL A 92 16.21 -5.36 1.58
CA VAL A 92 15.54 -4.39 2.47
C VAL A 92 15.63 -2.97 1.92
N LEU A 93 16.77 -2.58 1.33
CA LEU A 93 16.93 -1.28 0.67
C LEU A 93 16.05 -1.18 -0.58
N THR A 94 15.98 -2.23 -1.38
CA THR A 94 15.13 -2.28 -2.59
C THR A 94 13.64 -2.18 -2.23
N GLN A 95 13.20 -2.88 -1.17
CA GLN A 95 11.82 -2.79 -0.69
C GLN A 95 11.49 -1.40 -0.12
N SER A 96 12.42 -0.78 0.62
CA SER A 96 12.18 0.56 1.19
C SER A 96 12.17 1.63 0.09
N GLY A 97 13.06 1.53 -0.91
CA GLY A 97 13.09 2.44 -2.05
C GLY A 97 11.85 2.34 -2.95
N THR A 98 11.40 1.12 -3.27
CA THR A 98 10.18 0.91 -4.07
C THR A 98 8.93 1.46 -3.40
N LEU A 99 8.77 1.27 -2.08
CA LEU A 99 7.66 1.84 -1.33
C LEU A 99 7.71 3.37 -1.28
N VAL A 100 8.89 3.98 -1.11
CA VAL A 100 9.06 5.44 -1.13
C VAL A 100 8.61 6.00 -2.48
N LEU A 101 9.03 5.38 -3.58
CA LEU A 101 8.59 5.78 -4.93
C LEU A 101 7.07 5.65 -5.10
N GLY A 102 6.48 4.57 -4.57
CA GLY A 102 5.03 4.39 -4.54
C GLY A 102 4.30 5.50 -3.76
N VAL A 103 4.80 5.89 -2.59
CA VAL A 103 4.20 6.97 -1.78
C VAL A 103 4.35 8.32 -2.48
N LEU A 104 5.51 8.63 -3.06
CA LEU A 104 5.72 9.86 -3.83
C LEU A 104 4.79 9.93 -5.04
N GLY A 105 4.60 8.82 -5.75
CA GLY A 105 3.64 8.69 -6.83
C GLY A 105 2.20 8.92 -6.37
N ALA A 106 1.80 8.31 -5.24
CA ALA A 106 0.47 8.47 -4.66
C ALA A 106 0.19 9.92 -4.22
N ILE A 107 1.17 10.62 -3.63
CA ILE A 107 1.07 12.05 -3.29
C ILE A 107 0.93 12.90 -4.56
N THR A 108 1.74 12.63 -5.57
CA THR A 108 1.70 13.37 -6.84
C THR A 108 0.34 13.20 -7.54
N TYR A 109 -0.19 11.98 -7.55
CA TYR A 109 -1.53 11.68 -8.05
C TYR A 109 -2.63 12.35 -7.23
N TYR A 110 -2.52 12.33 -5.90
CA TYR A 110 -3.45 13.04 -5.03
C TYR A 110 -3.49 14.55 -5.34
N ILE A 111 -2.33 15.19 -5.50
CA ILE A 111 -2.25 16.61 -5.86
C ILE A 111 -2.86 16.86 -7.25
N SER A 112 -2.58 16.01 -8.24
CA SER A 112 -3.12 16.18 -9.59
C SER A 112 -4.65 16.02 -9.67
N VAL A 113 -5.24 15.19 -8.80
CA VAL A 113 -6.70 15.06 -8.70
C VAL A 113 -7.32 16.26 -7.97
N LEU A 114 -6.74 16.70 -6.86
CA LEU A 114 -7.34 17.74 -6.03
C LEU A 114 -7.22 19.14 -6.62
N TYR A 115 -6.14 19.45 -7.35
CA TYR A 115 -5.92 20.77 -7.94
C TYR A 115 -7.08 21.26 -8.83
N PRO A 116 -7.54 20.49 -9.86
CA PRO A 116 -8.66 20.91 -10.70
C PRO A 116 -10.01 20.90 -9.96
N ILE A 117 -10.18 20.05 -8.94
CA ILE A 117 -11.38 20.03 -8.09
C ILE A 117 -11.46 21.30 -7.24
N ALA A 118 -10.34 21.70 -6.62
CA ALA A 118 -10.25 22.92 -5.80
C ALA A 118 -10.46 24.19 -6.63
N LYS A 119 -10.04 24.19 -7.90
CA LYS A 119 -10.29 25.28 -8.86
C LYS A 119 -11.73 25.32 -9.41
N GLY A 120 -12.57 24.36 -9.03
CA GLY A 120 -13.96 24.27 -9.49
C GLY A 120 -14.09 23.93 -10.97
N ILE A 121 -13.08 23.26 -11.54
CA ILE A 121 -13.08 22.76 -12.92
C ILE A 121 -13.69 21.36 -12.96
N MET A 122 -13.38 20.54 -11.95
CA MET A 122 -13.90 19.19 -11.74
C MET A 122 -14.92 19.17 -10.59
N ALA A 123 -15.76 18.12 -10.51
CA ALA A 123 -16.81 17.94 -9.49
C ALA A 123 -18.00 18.91 -9.60
N ARG A 124 -18.21 19.46 -10.79
CA ARG A 124 -19.39 20.21 -11.22
C ARG A 124 -19.85 19.64 -12.55
N HIS A 125 -21.11 19.86 -12.91
CA HIS A 125 -21.61 19.41 -14.20
C HIS A 125 -20.90 20.12 -15.36
N MET A 126 -20.65 19.42 -16.47
CA MET A 126 -19.96 19.99 -17.64
C MET A 126 -20.67 21.25 -18.19
N TRP A 127 -21.99 21.35 -18.08
CA TRP A 127 -22.76 22.52 -18.53
C TRP A 127 -22.61 23.74 -17.60
N ASP A 128 -22.13 23.57 -16.38
CA ASP A 128 -21.85 24.64 -15.42
C ASP A 128 -20.37 25.08 -15.42
N VAL A 129 -19.56 24.49 -16.31
CA VAL A 129 -18.13 24.79 -16.46
C VAL A 129 -17.88 25.45 -17.81
N SER A 130 -17.24 26.62 -17.78
CA SER A 130 -16.87 27.37 -18.99
C SER A 130 -15.77 26.67 -19.78
N ILE A 131 -15.82 26.69 -21.11
CA ILE A 131 -14.78 26.11 -21.99
C ILE A 131 -13.39 26.66 -21.66
N LEU A 132 -13.28 27.97 -21.37
CA LEU A 132 -12.01 28.61 -21.02
C LEU A 132 -11.30 27.93 -19.85
N LYS A 133 -12.05 27.49 -18.82
CA LYS A 133 -11.49 26.76 -17.68
C LYS A 133 -11.05 25.34 -18.04
N VAL A 134 -11.77 24.68 -18.95
CA VAL A 134 -11.44 23.32 -19.40
C VAL A 134 -10.18 23.29 -20.25
N ILE A 135 -9.98 24.30 -21.11
CA ILE A 135 -8.79 24.42 -21.97
C ILE A 135 -7.60 25.10 -21.29
N SER A 136 -7.79 25.61 -20.06
CA SER A 136 -6.71 26.22 -19.28
C SER A 136 -5.65 25.19 -18.91
N ASN A 137 -4.41 25.66 -18.77
CA ASN A 137 -3.29 24.86 -18.26
C ASN A 137 -3.59 24.26 -16.88
N ASP A 138 -4.46 24.91 -16.09
CA ASP A 138 -4.92 24.42 -14.80
C ASP A 138 -5.64 23.06 -14.86
N ASN A 139 -6.19 22.69 -16.03
CA ASN A 139 -6.82 21.39 -16.26
C ASN A 139 -5.98 20.48 -17.16
N LEU A 140 -5.32 21.05 -18.18
CA LEU A 140 -4.52 20.27 -19.12
C LEU A 140 -3.31 19.59 -18.43
N ILE A 141 -2.62 20.30 -17.53
CA ILE A 141 -1.44 19.76 -16.85
C ILE A 141 -1.80 18.58 -15.94
N PRO A 142 -2.77 18.72 -15.00
CA PRO A 142 -3.12 17.60 -14.12
C PRO A 142 -3.74 16.43 -14.87
N ALA A 143 -4.50 16.68 -15.94
CA ALA A 143 -5.11 15.63 -16.74
C ALA A 143 -4.10 14.84 -17.60
N TYR A 144 -2.91 15.40 -17.87
CA TYR A 144 -1.78 14.67 -18.46
C TYR A 144 -0.96 13.91 -17.39
N ILE A 145 -0.61 14.58 -16.29
CA ILE A 145 0.24 14.01 -15.24
C ILE A 145 -0.47 12.87 -14.48
N GLY A 146 -1.76 13.03 -14.18
CA GLY A 146 -2.52 12.07 -13.38
C GLY A 146 -2.44 10.63 -13.89
N PRO A 147 -2.91 10.33 -15.11
CA PRO A 147 -2.85 8.99 -15.68
C PRO A 147 -1.42 8.46 -15.83
N LEU A 148 -0.46 9.34 -16.16
CA LEU A 148 0.95 8.97 -16.36
C LEU A 148 1.62 8.53 -15.05
N VAL A 149 1.28 9.17 -13.93
CA VAL A 149 1.83 8.86 -12.60
C VAL A 149 1.06 7.71 -11.93
N ALA A 150 -0.23 7.57 -12.23
CA ALA A 150 -1.07 6.52 -11.63
C ALA A 150 -0.53 5.11 -11.88
N GLN A 151 -0.17 4.78 -13.13
CA GLN A 151 0.25 3.41 -13.48
C GLN A 151 1.58 3.00 -12.82
N PRO A 152 2.65 3.82 -12.86
CA PRO A 152 3.86 3.54 -12.10
C PRO A 152 3.61 3.43 -10.59
N THR A 153 2.66 4.19 -10.05
CA THR A 153 2.30 4.12 -8.63
C THR A 153 1.72 2.75 -8.27
N TYR A 154 0.75 2.24 -9.06
CA TYR A 154 0.23 0.88 -8.89
C TYR A 154 1.35 -0.16 -8.98
N TYR A 155 2.24 -0.02 -9.95
CA TYR A 155 3.38 -0.91 -10.10
C TYR A 155 4.28 -0.96 -8.87
N PHE A 156 4.70 0.20 -8.34
CA PHE A 156 5.60 0.25 -7.18
C PHE A 156 4.95 -0.34 -5.93
N LEU A 157 3.64 -0.12 -5.72
CA LEU A 157 2.91 -0.73 -4.62
C LEU A 157 2.81 -2.25 -4.78
N GLN A 158 2.50 -2.72 -5.99
CA GLN A 158 2.41 -4.14 -6.31
C GLN A 158 3.74 -4.87 -6.08
N VAL A 159 4.85 -4.29 -6.55
CA VAL A 159 6.19 -4.84 -6.30
C VAL A 159 6.51 -4.82 -4.80
N SER A 160 6.13 -3.76 -4.08
CA SER A 160 6.32 -3.67 -2.62
C SER A 160 5.61 -4.81 -1.88
N PHE A 161 4.43 -5.24 -2.33
CA PHE A 161 3.72 -6.41 -1.80
C PHE A 161 4.47 -7.72 -2.06
N PHE A 162 4.92 -7.96 -3.30
CA PHE A 162 5.70 -9.17 -3.60
C PHE A 162 6.99 -9.23 -2.80
N LEU A 163 7.70 -8.11 -2.65
CA LEU A 163 8.91 -8.01 -1.82
C LEU A 163 8.60 -8.28 -0.33
N LEU A 164 7.45 -7.83 0.16
CA LEU A 164 7.00 -8.14 1.52
C LEU A 164 6.77 -9.65 1.71
N TYR A 165 6.18 -10.34 0.73
CA TYR A 165 5.96 -11.78 0.80
C TYR A 165 7.26 -12.59 0.72
N LEU A 166 8.20 -12.16 -0.13
CA LEU A 166 9.52 -12.77 -0.22
C LEU A 166 10.24 -12.74 1.14
N GLN A 167 10.13 -11.64 1.89
CA GLN A 167 10.70 -11.52 3.22
C GLN A 167 9.95 -12.34 4.28
N LEU A 168 8.62 -12.32 4.25
CA LEU A 168 7.82 -12.97 5.29
C LEU A 168 7.93 -14.50 5.22
N PHE A 169 8.07 -15.03 4.02
CA PHE A 169 8.02 -16.47 3.75
C PHE A 169 9.27 -16.98 3.07
N GLU A 170 10.43 -16.46 3.48
CA GLU A 170 11.72 -16.78 2.90
C GLU A 170 11.98 -18.31 2.81
N SER A 171 11.48 -19.06 3.78
CA SER A 171 11.61 -20.53 3.85
C SER A 171 10.91 -21.31 2.74
N LEU A 172 9.90 -20.75 2.08
CA LEU A 172 9.06 -21.46 1.11
C LEU A 172 9.54 -21.21 -0.33
N ARG A 173 10.30 -22.17 -0.89
CA ARG A 173 10.85 -22.08 -2.26
C ARG A 173 9.78 -21.86 -3.34
N TRP A 174 8.64 -22.56 -3.26
CA TRP A 174 7.56 -22.41 -4.24
C TRP A 174 6.99 -20.99 -4.24
N MET A 175 6.83 -20.38 -3.07
CA MET A 175 6.27 -19.03 -2.96
C MET A 175 7.25 -17.97 -3.46
N ARG A 176 8.56 -18.21 -3.32
CA ARG A 176 9.60 -17.38 -3.92
C ARG A 176 9.48 -17.36 -5.44
N VAL A 177 9.34 -18.54 -6.05
CA VAL A 177 9.16 -18.65 -7.51
C VAL A 177 7.88 -17.94 -7.96
N CYS A 178 6.75 -18.17 -7.28
CA CYS A 178 5.49 -17.49 -7.59
C CYS A 178 5.60 -15.97 -7.44
N SER A 179 6.23 -15.48 -6.37
CA SER A 179 6.38 -14.04 -6.15
C SER A 179 7.24 -13.38 -7.23
N TRP A 180 8.37 -13.98 -7.63
CA TRP A 180 9.19 -13.47 -8.73
C TRP A 180 8.47 -13.52 -10.09
N LEU A 181 7.68 -14.57 -10.33
CA LEU A 181 6.83 -14.66 -11.52
C LEU A 181 5.77 -13.55 -11.52
N GLY A 182 5.14 -13.30 -10.37
CA GLY A 182 4.19 -12.21 -10.17
C GLY A 182 4.80 -10.84 -10.41
N VAL A 183 6.02 -10.60 -9.91
CA VAL A 183 6.80 -9.39 -10.21
C VAL A 183 7.02 -9.26 -11.71
N LEU A 184 7.53 -10.29 -12.38
CA LEU A 184 7.80 -10.25 -13.82
C LEU A 184 6.54 -9.91 -14.63
N ILE A 185 5.42 -10.62 -14.38
CA ILE A 185 4.15 -10.38 -15.06
C ILE A 185 3.65 -8.96 -14.81
N SER A 186 3.70 -8.50 -13.55
CA SER A 186 3.27 -7.14 -13.18
C SER A 186 4.15 -6.08 -13.84
N THR A 187 5.47 -6.26 -13.83
CA THR A 187 6.42 -5.34 -14.48
C THR A 187 6.13 -5.21 -15.97
N LEU A 188 5.96 -6.32 -16.68
CA LEU A 188 5.64 -6.29 -18.12
C LEU A 188 4.30 -5.59 -18.38
N PHE A 189 3.27 -5.92 -17.60
CA PHE A 189 1.94 -5.32 -17.72
C PHE A 189 1.97 -3.81 -17.49
N TYR A 190 2.49 -3.35 -16.35
CA TYR A 190 2.46 -1.93 -15.99
C TYR A 190 3.40 -1.09 -16.87
N ILE A 191 4.54 -1.62 -17.32
CA ILE A 191 5.39 -0.94 -18.30
C ILE A 191 4.63 -0.76 -19.61
N ALA A 192 3.99 -1.81 -20.12
CA ALA A 192 3.23 -1.73 -21.37
C ALA A 192 2.10 -0.69 -21.27
N VAL A 193 1.30 -0.72 -20.20
CA VAL A 193 0.22 0.25 -20.00
C VAL A 193 0.76 1.67 -19.86
N THR A 194 1.85 1.88 -19.10
CA THR A 194 2.47 3.21 -18.94
C THR A 194 2.96 3.76 -20.28
N LEU A 195 3.59 2.92 -21.11
CA LEU A 195 4.04 3.32 -22.46
C LEU A 195 2.86 3.68 -23.36
N VAL A 196 1.78 2.91 -23.33
CA VAL A 196 0.58 3.21 -24.11
C VAL A 196 -0.02 4.54 -23.67
N ILE A 197 -0.16 4.79 -22.36
CA ILE A 197 -0.67 6.07 -21.84
C ILE A 197 0.24 7.23 -22.23
N LEU A 198 1.56 7.05 -22.17
CA LEU A 198 2.53 8.05 -22.62
C LEU A 198 2.30 8.41 -24.09
N ILE A 199 2.16 7.40 -24.96
CA ILE A 199 1.93 7.60 -26.40
C ILE A 199 0.56 8.23 -26.66
N VAL A 200 -0.49 7.78 -25.97
CA VAL A 200 -1.87 8.28 -26.12
C VAL A 200 -2.03 9.71 -25.60
N SER A 201 -1.30 10.08 -24.55
CA SER A 201 -1.45 11.41 -23.92
C SER A 201 -0.52 12.47 -24.54
N THR A 202 0.58 12.07 -25.17
CA THR A 202 1.54 13.01 -25.76
C THR A 202 1.07 13.49 -27.14
N PRO A 203 1.06 14.80 -27.42
CA PRO A 203 0.63 15.34 -28.71
C PRO A 203 1.57 14.93 -29.85
N ARG A 204 1.00 14.58 -31.00
CA ARG A 204 1.76 14.24 -32.20
C ARG A 204 2.19 15.51 -32.94
N ARG A 205 3.15 15.39 -33.85
CA ARG A 205 3.63 16.51 -34.68
C ARG A 205 2.44 17.17 -35.40
N GLY A 206 2.16 18.44 -35.07
CA GLY A 206 1.09 19.24 -35.67
C GLY A 206 -0.24 19.25 -34.90
N GLU A 207 -0.37 18.49 -33.81
CA GLU A 207 -1.53 18.53 -32.91
C GLU A 207 -1.29 19.50 -31.75
N THR A 208 -2.35 20.19 -31.31
CA THR A 208 -2.31 21.00 -30.08
C THR A 208 -2.58 20.13 -28.85
N TRP A 209 -2.09 20.57 -27.68
CA TRP A 209 -2.36 19.89 -26.40
C TRP A 209 -3.86 19.75 -26.12
N ILE A 210 -4.67 20.74 -26.48
CA ILE A 210 -6.13 20.72 -26.29
C ILE A 210 -6.78 19.62 -27.14
N GLN A 211 -6.42 19.55 -28.42
CA GLN A 211 -6.93 18.52 -29.33
C GLN A 211 -6.50 17.12 -28.89
N ARG A 212 -5.24 16.98 -28.45
CA ARG A 212 -4.75 15.70 -27.94
C ARG A 212 -5.49 15.28 -26.69
N GLN A 213 -5.74 16.21 -25.77
CA GLN A 213 -6.42 15.92 -24.52
C GLN A 213 -7.87 15.47 -24.73
N ALA A 214 -8.59 16.08 -25.67
CA ALA A 214 -9.95 15.66 -26.00
C ALA A 214 -10.02 14.22 -26.53
N LEU A 215 -9.04 13.81 -27.34
CA LEU A 215 -8.92 12.45 -27.86
C LEU A 215 -8.39 11.47 -26.81
N SER A 216 -7.45 11.89 -25.97
CA SER A 216 -6.82 11.02 -24.98
C SER A 216 -7.81 10.61 -23.89
N ILE A 217 -8.70 11.50 -23.45
CA ILE A 217 -9.69 11.20 -22.41
C ILE A 217 -10.60 10.03 -22.82
N THR A 218 -11.10 10.01 -24.06
CA THR A 218 -11.99 8.93 -24.53
C THR A 218 -11.22 7.60 -24.66
N GLN A 219 -10.01 7.64 -25.21
CA GLN A 219 -9.15 6.46 -25.37
C GLN A 219 -8.71 5.88 -24.03
N ILE A 220 -8.27 6.73 -23.10
CA ILE A 220 -7.86 6.32 -21.75
C ILE A 220 -9.05 5.74 -21.00
N THR A 221 -10.22 6.38 -21.06
CA THR A 221 -11.44 5.88 -20.38
C THR A 221 -11.86 4.51 -20.90
N ALA A 222 -11.74 4.28 -22.21
CA ALA A 222 -12.02 2.98 -22.81
C ALA A 222 -11.01 1.90 -22.36
N MET A 223 -9.74 2.27 -22.19
CA MET A 223 -8.68 1.38 -21.70
C MET A 223 -8.72 1.15 -20.18
N ASP A 224 -9.29 2.06 -19.40
CA ASP A 224 -9.25 2.03 -17.95
C ASP A 224 -10.03 0.86 -17.36
N THR A 225 -11.12 0.46 -18.02
CA THR A 225 -11.94 -0.70 -17.62
C THR A 225 -11.19 -2.03 -17.75
N PRO A 226 -10.63 -2.42 -18.93
CA PRO A 226 -9.87 -3.65 -19.04
C PRO A 226 -8.59 -3.63 -18.19
N THR A 227 -7.88 -2.50 -18.11
CA THR A 227 -6.69 -2.36 -17.24
C THR A 227 -7.06 -2.59 -15.76
N SER A 228 -8.21 -2.06 -15.31
CA SER A 228 -8.68 -2.26 -13.94
C SER A 228 -9.12 -3.69 -13.65
N ALA A 229 -9.63 -4.42 -14.65
CA ALA A 229 -9.96 -5.84 -14.50
C ALA A 229 -8.69 -6.69 -14.30
N ILE A 230 -7.64 -6.42 -15.10
CA ILE A 230 -6.34 -7.09 -14.95
C ILE A 230 -5.69 -6.73 -13.61
N ARG A 231 -5.76 -5.46 -13.18
CA ARG A 231 -5.30 -5.02 -11.86
C ARG A 231 -6.01 -5.81 -10.74
N CYS A 232 -7.35 -5.87 -10.78
CA CYS A 232 -8.11 -6.67 -9.82
C CYS A 232 -7.71 -8.15 -9.80
N PHE A 233 -7.37 -8.74 -10.95
CA PHE A 233 -6.85 -10.09 -11.02
C PHE A 233 -5.46 -10.21 -10.35
N LEU A 234 -4.57 -9.24 -10.56
CA LEU A 234 -3.27 -9.20 -9.90
C LEU A 234 -3.39 -9.06 -8.37
N ASP A 235 -4.38 -8.32 -7.88
CA ASP A 235 -4.67 -8.18 -6.45
C ASP A 235 -5.22 -9.49 -5.84
N LEU A 236 -6.08 -10.19 -6.60
CA LEU A 236 -6.54 -11.53 -6.22
C LEU A 236 -5.38 -12.53 -6.16
N TYR A 237 -4.47 -12.45 -7.13
CA TYR A 237 -3.26 -13.27 -7.17
C TYR A 237 -2.35 -13.02 -5.95
N THR A 238 -2.09 -11.75 -5.61
CA THR A 238 -1.28 -11.40 -4.43
C THR A 238 -1.95 -11.84 -3.14
N MET A 239 -3.27 -11.79 -3.01
CA MET A 239 -3.97 -12.30 -1.83
C MET A 239 -3.94 -13.83 -1.75
N ALA A 240 -4.06 -14.54 -2.87
CA ALA A 240 -4.10 -16.00 -2.88
C ALA A 240 -2.80 -16.64 -2.35
N LEU A 241 -1.65 -16.02 -2.62
CA LEU A 241 -0.34 -16.52 -2.19
C LEU A 241 -0.22 -16.77 -0.67
N PRO A 242 -0.42 -15.77 0.23
CA PRO A 242 -0.33 -15.99 1.66
C PRO A 242 -1.41 -16.95 2.19
N ILE A 243 -2.62 -16.96 1.61
CA ILE A 243 -3.69 -17.89 2.02
C ILE A 243 -3.25 -19.33 1.82
N CYS A 244 -2.73 -19.65 0.64
CA CYS A 244 -2.21 -20.98 0.31
C CYS A 244 -1.04 -21.38 1.22
N ALA A 245 -0.19 -20.44 1.59
CA ALA A 245 0.93 -20.68 2.51
C ALA A 245 0.47 -20.95 3.95
N ILE A 246 -0.49 -20.18 4.46
CA ILE A 246 -1.01 -20.31 5.83
C ILE A 246 -1.81 -21.60 5.98
N ALA A 247 -2.61 -21.98 4.98
CA ALA A 247 -3.42 -23.20 5.01
C ALA A 247 -2.60 -24.48 5.21
N ARG A 248 -1.31 -24.46 4.87
CA ARG A 248 -0.40 -25.61 4.98
C ARG A 248 0.50 -25.59 6.22
N MET A 249 0.43 -24.56 7.08
CA MET A 249 1.42 -24.35 8.14
C MET A 249 0.79 -24.17 9.53
N HIS A 250 1.17 -25.03 10.48
CA HIS A 250 0.80 -24.90 11.90
C HIS A 250 1.65 -23.81 12.57
N LEU A 251 1.15 -22.56 12.58
CA LEU A 251 1.85 -21.42 13.14
C LEU A 251 1.53 -21.21 14.64
N PRO A 252 2.52 -20.84 15.49
CA PRO A 252 2.26 -20.43 16.86
C PRO A 252 1.43 -19.14 16.91
N LEU A 253 0.62 -18.96 17.95
CA LEU A 253 -0.40 -17.89 18.07
C LEU A 253 0.12 -16.48 17.72
N LYS A 254 1.38 -16.17 18.08
CA LYS A 254 2.02 -14.88 17.80
C LYS A 254 2.25 -14.60 16.31
N ARG A 255 2.54 -15.64 15.51
CA ARG A 255 2.69 -15.58 14.04
C ARG A 255 1.33 -15.66 13.36
N LYS A 256 0.38 -16.41 13.94
CA LYS A 256 -1.01 -16.47 13.48
C LYS A 256 -1.68 -15.08 13.46
N ILE A 257 -1.46 -14.25 14.49
CA ILE A 257 -1.99 -12.87 14.51
C ILE A 257 -1.43 -12.01 13.36
N ALA A 258 -0.14 -12.10 13.07
CA ALA A 258 0.47 -11.35 11.97
C ALA A 258 -0.08 -11.82 10.61
N ALA A 259 -0.26 -13.13 10.44
CA ALA A 259 -0.89 -13.72 9.27
C ALA A 259 -2.34 -13.25 9.09
N MET A 260 -3.13 -13.16 10.17
CA MET A 260 -4.50 -12.64 10.11
C MET A 260 -4.58 -11.17 9.71
N LEU A 261 -3.64 -10.34 10.18
CA LEU A 261 -3.60 -8.92 9.79
C LEU A 261 -3.31 -8.75 8.30
N ILE A 262 -2.41 -9.57 7.74
CA ILE A 262 -2.11 -9.55 6.29
C ILE A 262 -3.33 -10.02 5.48
N PHE A 263 -4.04 -11.05 5.95
CA PHE A 263 -5.27 -11.50 5.32
C PHE A 263 -6.35 -10.41 5.31
N LEU A 264 -6.57 -9.73 6.44
CA LEU A 264 -7.52 -8.62 6.52
C LEU A 264 -7.15 -7.47 5.57
N CYS A 265 -5.86 -7.15 5.50
CA CYS A 265 -5.32 -6.15 4.59
C CYS A 265 -5.58 -6.51 3.11
N GLY A 266 -5.30 -7.76 2.72
CA GLY A 266 -5.57 -8.23 1.34
C GLY A 266 -7.06 -8.25 1.00
N ALA A 267 -7.93 -8.58 1.96
CA ALA A 267 -9.37 -8.53 1.74
C ALA A 267 -9.88 -7.09 1.50
N LEU A 268 -9.34 -6.10 2.24
CA LEU A 268 -9.66 -4.69 2.03
C LEU A 268 -9.17 -4.18 0.67
N GLU A 269 -7.96 -4.58 0.27
CA GLU A 269 -7.39 -4.26 -1.05
C GLU A 269 -8.29 -4.74 -2.19
N ILE A 270 -8.74 -6.00 -2.15
CA ILE A 270 -9.65 -6.55 -3.15
C ILE A 270 -11.00 -5.83 -3.16
N ALA A 271 -11.56 -5.53 -1.98
CA ALA A 271 -12.82 -4.80 -1.90
C ALA A 271 -12.71 -3.42 -2.59
N CYS A 272 -11.60 -2.71 -2.37
CA CYS A 272 -11.32 -1.46 -3.05
C CYS A 272 -11.08 -1.63 -4.54
N SER A 273 -10.35 -2.65 -4.96
CA SER A 273 -10.10 -2.95 -6.37
C SER A 273 -11.38 -3.25 -7.16
N ILE A 274 -12.30 -4.03 -6.55
CA ILE A 274 -13.64 -4.30 -7.10
C ILE A 274 -14.46 -3.02 -7.20
N LEU A 275 -14.45 -2.19 -6.14
CA LEU A 275 -15.15 -0.90 -6.17
C LEU A 275 -14.60 0.00 -7.29
N ALA A 276 -13.27 0.02 -7.47
CA ALA A 276 -12.59 0.81 -8.48
C ALA A 276 -12.88 0.32 -9.91
N LEU A 277 -13.06 -1.00 -10.09
CA LEU A 277 -13.53 -1.57 -11.35
C LEU A 277 -15.00 -1.21 -11.60
N ALA A 278 -15.85 -1.32 -10.59
CA ALA A 278 -17.28 -1.04 -10.71
C ALA A 278 -17.56 0.43 -11.07
N THR A 279 -16.85 1.39 -10.46
CA THR A 279 -17.00 2.82 -10.78
C THR A 279 -16.55 3.13 -12.21
N ARG A 280 -15.40 2.60 -12.64
CA ARG A 280 -14.91 2.78 -14.02
C ARG A 280 -15.83 2.14 -15.06
N HIS A 281 -16.33 0.94 -14.78
CA HIS A 281 -17.29 0.26 -15.65
C HIS A 281 -18.60 1.04 -15.78
N ARG A 282 -19.09 1.65 -14.69
CA ARG A 282 -20.28 2.54 -14.73
C ARG A 282 -20.06 3.75 -15.63
N ILE A 283 -18.89 4.39 -15.56
CA ILE A 283 -18.54 5.53 -16.41
C ILE A 283 -18.50 5.09 -17.88
N MET A 284 -17.85 3.95 -18.17
CA MET A 284 -17.81 3.39 -19.53
C MET A 284 -19.21 3.11 -20.09
N LYS A 285 -20.11 2.54 -19.27
CA LYS A 285 -21.48 2.20 -19.70
C LYS A 285 -22.32 3.44 -20.03
N LYS A 286 -22.08 4.57 -19.35
CA LYS A 286 -22.74 5.84 -19.67
C LYS A 286 -22.28 6.42 -21.02
N GLY A 287 -21.09 6.07 -21.50
CA GLY A 287 -20.60 6.44 -22.82
C GLY A 287 -20.61 7.95 -23.06
N GLU A 288 -21.16 8.39 -24.19
CA GLU A 288 -21.27 9.81 -24.55
C GLU A 288 -22.26 10.61 -23.68
N LEU A 289 -23.15 9.93 -22.95
CA LEU A 289 -24.08 10.53 -21.99
C LEU A 289 -23.44 10.73 -20.61
N ALA A 290 -22.19 10.30 -20.42
CA ALA A 290 -21.47 10.47 -19.17
C ALA A 290 -21.01 11.92 -19.02
N ASP A 291 -21.51 12.60 -17.98
CA ASP A 291 -20.90 13.84 -17.52
C ASP A 291 -19.58 13.50 -16.82
N MET A 292 -18.50 13.52 -17.61
CA MET A 292 -17.17 13.14 -17.13
C MET A 292 -16.73 14.04 -15.97
N THR A 293 -17.08 15.32 -15.99
CA THR A 293 -16.68 16.26 -14.93
C THR A 293 -17.39 15.97 -13.59
N TRP A 294 -18.57 15.36 -13.65
CA TRP A 294 -19.36 14.94 -12.50
C TRP A 294 -19.01 13.54 -11.98
N ASP A 295 -18.94 12.55 -12.85
CA ASP A 295 -18.78 11.14 -12.45
C ASP A 295 -17.31 10.76 -12.14
N PHE A 296 -16.35 11.39 -12.83
CA PHE A 296 -14.94 11.03 -12.75
C PHE A 296 -14.32 11.30 -11.36
N PRO A 297 -14.59 12.42 -10.66
CA PRO A 297 -14.07 12.67 -9.32
C PRO A 297 -14.34 11.53 -8.33
N LEU A 298 -15.51 10.91 -8.37
CA LEU A 298 -15.82 9.78 -7.50
C LEU A 298 -14.94 8.55 -7.80
N ALA A 299 -14.69 8.26 -9.07
CA ALA A 299 -13.77 7.19 -9.46
C ALA A 299 -12.33 7.48 -9.01
N GLN A 300 -11.91 8.75 -9.05
CA GLN A 300 -10.60 9.20 -8.57
C GLN A 300 -10.45 9.02 -7.05
N VAL A 301 -11.49 9.31 -6.27
CA VAL A 301 -11.50 9.06 -4.81
C VAL A 301 -11.26 7.59 -4.50
N VAL A 302 -11.91 6.69 -5.24
CA VAL A 302 -11.73 5.25 -5.06
C VAL A 302 -10.29 4.83 -5.40
N ALA A 303 -9.69 5.39 -6.46
CA ALA A 303 -8.29 5.14 -6.79
C ALA A 303 -7.32 5.64 -5.71
N ILE A 304 -7.56 6.82 -5.12
CA ILE A 304 -6.78 7.34 -3.98
C ILE A 304 -6.93 6.42 -2.77
N ALA A 305 -8.14 5.91 -2.51
CA ALA A 305 -8.39 4.97 -1.44
C ALA A 305 -7.62 3.65 -1.65
N GLU A 306 -7.60 3.16 -2.88
CA GLU A 306 -6.85 1.97 -3.27
C GLU A 306 -5.34 2.13 -3.02
N PHE A 307 -4.73 3.23 -3.47
CA PHE A 307 -3.33 3.54 -3.18
C PHE A 307 -3.05 3.61 -1.67
N SER A 308 -3.92 4.28 -0.94
CA SER A 308 -3.76 4.48 0.50
C SER A 308 -3.82 3.15 1.26
N ILE A 309 -4.77 2.29 0.91
CA ILE A 309 -4.90 0.95 1.50
C ILE A 309 -3.69 0.09 1.12
N GLY A 310 -3.24 0.11 -0.13
CA GLY A 310 -2.01 -0.57 -0.55
C GLY A 310 -0.80 -0.18 0.31
N ILE A 311 -0.60 1.12 0.55
CA ILE A 311 0.47 1.63 1.43
C ILE A 311 0.29 1.12 2.87
N ILE A 312 -0.92 1.21 3.42
CA ILE A 312 -1.22 0.75 4.79
C ILE A 312 -0.91 -0.74 4.93
N CYS A 313 -1.40 -1.57 4.00
CA CYS A 313 -1.22 -3.02 4.00
C CYS A 313 0.26 -3.42 4.01
N VAL A 314 1.11 -2.76 3.22
CA VAL A 314 2.56 -2.98 3.22
C VAL A 314 3.22 -2.51 4.54
N CYS A 315 2.65 -1.52 5.21
CA CYS A 315 3.18 -0.96 6.45
C CYS A 315 2.77 -1.72 7.73
N VAL A 316 1.61 -2.39 7.71
CA VAL A 316 1.04 -3.10 8.88
C VAL A 316 2.01 -4.11 9.53
N PRO A 317 2.76 -4.95 8.81
CA PRO A 317 3.68 -5.90 9.46
C PRO A 317 4.80 -5.22 10.24
N SER A 318 5.34 -4.12 9.71
CA SER A 318 6.38 -3.32 10.39
C SER A 318 5.81 -2.63 11.63
N MET A 319 4.57 -2.15 11.55
CA MET A 319 3.85 -1.60 12.70
C MET A 319 3.60 -2.66 13.77
N ALA A 320 3.13 -3.84 13.41
CA ALA A 320 2.92 -4.95 14.35
C ALA A 320 4.21 -5.37 15.06
N TYR A 321 5.35 -5.29 14.37
CA TYR A 321 6.66 -5.45 14.98
C TYR A 321 6.99 -4.32 15.97
N ALA A 322 6.81 -3.07 15.57
CA ALA A 322 7.07 -1.91 16.42
C ALA A 322 6.23 -1.90 17.70
N PHE A 323 4.96 -2.32 17.64
CA PHE A 323 4.09 -2.43 18.82
C PHE A 323 4.57 -3.48 19.85
N ARG A 324 5.31 -4.49 19.40
CA ARG A 324 5.81 -5.56 20.28
C ARG A 324 7.16 -5.21 20.90
N HIS A 325 7.91 -4.29 20.32
CA HIS A 325 9.25 -3.96 20.75
C HIS A 325 9.26 -3.05 21.99
N GLU A 326 10.01 -3.43 23.02
CA GLU A 326 10.07 -2.73 24.32
C GLU A 326 10.60 -1.29 24.25
N ARG A 327 11.44 -0.96 23.26
CA ARG A 327 12.00 0.40 23.06
C ARG A 327 11.15 1.29 22.17
N SER A 328 9.97 0.82 21.78
CA SER A 328 9.08 1.54 20.88
C SER A 328 8.32 2.65 21.60
N ILE A 329 8.00 3.73 20.87
CA ILE A 329 7.12 4.82 21.35
C ILE A 329 5.76 4.27 21.83
N TYR A 330 5.32 3.14 21.27
CA TYR A 330 4.07 2.47 21.66
C TYR A 330 4.14 1.70 22.99
N TYR A 331 5.31 1.60 23.64
CA TYR A 331 5.43 0.91 24.93
C TYR A 331 4.54 1.55 26.01
N GLY A 332 4.52 2.89 26.07
CA GLY A 332 3.66 3.63 27.00
C GLY A 332 2.18 3.38 26.73
N LEU A 333 1.76 3.43 25.47
CA LEU A 333 0.38 3.15 25.05
C LEU A 333 -0.02 1.70 25.36
N ARG A 334 0.88 0.73 25.14
CA ARG A 334 0.64 -0.68 25.49
C ARG A 334 0.48 -0.88 26.99
N LYS A 335 1.35 -0.26 27.80
CA LYS A 335 1.28 -0.33 29.27
C LYS A 335 -0.03 0.28 29.80
N TRP A 336 -0.44 1.40 29.21
CA TRP A 336 -1.73 2.03 29.48
C TRP A 336 -2.90 1.11 29.11
N LEU A 337 -2.95 0.57 27.89
CA LEU A 337 -3.98 -0.37 27.43
C LEU A 337 -4.06 -1.65 28.30
N SER A 338 -2.91 -2.21 28.69
CA SER A 338 -2.90 -3.37 29.59
C SER A 338 -3.45 -3.04 30.98
N SER A 339 -3.32 -1.79 31.44
CA SER A 339 -3.86 -1.38 32.75
C SER A 339 -5.39 -1.38 32.78
N PHE A 340 -6.05 -1.13 31.63
CA PHE A 340 -7.52 -1.27 31.53
C PHE A 340 -7.95 -2.72 31.57
N ARG A 341 -7.20 -3.60 30.91
CA ARG A 341 -7.50 -5.04 30.91
C ARG A 341 -7.38 -5.68 32.30
N THR A 342 -6.44 -5.22 33.12
CA THR A 342 -6.32 -5.69 34.51
C THR A 342 -7.37 -5.10 35.46
N ARG A 343 -8.08 -4.04 35.05
CA ARG A 343 -9.10 -3.40 35.90
C ARG A 343 -10.42 -4.18 35.92
N ASP A 344 -10.75 -4.89 34.84
CA ASP A 344 -11.93 -5.77 34.75
C ASP A 344 -11.76 -7.14 35.43
N GLU A 345 -10.52 -7.60 35.68
CA GLU A 345 -10.25 -8.87 36.38
C GLU A 345 -10.26 -8.75 37.91
N SER A 346 -10.61 -7.57 38.45
CA SER A 346 -10.58 -7.28 39.89
C SER A 346 -11.86 -7.64 40.66
N ASN A 347 -12.76 -8.44 40.10
CA ASN A 347 -13.77 -9.14 40.92
C ASN A 347 -13.15 -10.43 41.47
N PRO A 348 -12.75 -10.48 42.76
CA PRO A 348 -12.28 -11.73 43.34
C PRO A 348 -13.44 -12.71 43.37
N VAL A 349 -13.36 -13.78 42.57
CA VAL A 349 -14.11 -15.00 42.88
C VAL A 349 -13.59 -15.48 44.24
N PRO A 350 -14.44 -15.62 45.27
CA PRO A 350 -13.97 -16.05 46.57
C PRO A 350 -13.45 -17.48 46.46
N SER A 351 -12.13 -17.63 46.60
CA SER A 351 -11.48 -18.92 46.78
C SER A 351 -12.13 -19.63 47.97
N PRO A 352 -12.51 -20.91 47.88
CA PRO A 352 -13.05 -21.63 49.02
C PRO A 352 -11.98 -21.70 50.11
N VAL A 353 -12.35 -21.22 51.30
CA VAL A 353 -11.52 -21.21 52.51
C VAL A 353 -11.06 -22.65 52.80
N ARG A 354 -9.81 -22.94 52.47
CA ARG A 354 -9.16 -24.20 52.84
C ARG A 354 -8.84 -24.11 54.34
N ARG A 355 -9.70 -24.67 55.17
CA ARG A 355 -9.47 -24.81 56.62
C ARG A 355 -8.12 -25.51 56.85
N HIS A 356 -7.21 -24.83 57.52
CA HIS A 356 -5.97 -25.41 58.03
C HIS A 356 -6.32 -26.51 59.05
N ARG A 357 -6.15 -27.77 58.66
CA ARG A 357 -5.93 -28.87 59.59
C ARG A 357 -4.42 -28.98 59.78
N LYS A 358 -3.94 -28.76 61.01
CA LYS A 358 -2.55 -29.02 61.39
C LYS A 358 -2.39 -30.53 61.55
N ASP A 359 -1.63 -31.16 60.67
CA ASP A 359 -1.08 -32.49 60.91
C ASP A 359 0.37 -32.32 61.43
N PRO A 360 0.76 -32.95 62.55
CA PRO A 360 2.11 -32.88 63.06
C PRO A 360 2.90 -34.04 62.47
N TYR A 361 3.75 -33.81 61.47
CA TYR A 361 4.97 -34.59 61.16
C TYR A 361 5.49 -34.14 59.78
N SER A 362 6.75 -33.73 59.73
CA SER A 362 7.66 -33.58 58.57
C SER A 362 8.35 -32.21 58.46
N THR A 363 9.27 -31.95 59.37
CA THR A 363 10.42 -31.07 59.12
C THR A 363 11.60 -31.96 58.77
N GLU A 364 11.90 -32.08 57.48
CA GLU A 364 13.24 -32.31 56.90
C GLU A 364 13.05 -32.63 55.41
N ASN A 365 13.89 -32.02 54.55
CA ASN A 365 14.18 -32.35 53.14
C ASN A 365 14.16 -31.16 52.16
N THR A 366 14.64 -29.98 52.57
CA THR A 366 14.91 -28.88 51.62
C THR A 366 16.36 -28.86 51.11
N THR A 367 17.26 -29.68 51.67
CA THR A 367 18.70 -29.69 51.31
C THR A 367 19.09 -30.79 50.32
N ALA A 368 18.28 -31.84 50.14
CA ALA A 368 18.59 -32.95 49.24
C ALA A 368 18.27 -32.66 47.75
N ASP A 369 17.28 -31.81 47.48
CA ASP A 369 16.84 -31.51 46.11
C ASP A 369 17.80 -30.56 45.37
N GLU A 370 18.51 -29.66 46.07
CA GLU A 370 19.50 -28.78 45.45
C GLU A 370 20.79 -29.52 45.04
N GLU A 371 21.23 -30.50 45.85
CA GLU A 371 22.43 -31.29 45.53
C GLU A 371 22.21 -32.22 44.32
N TYR A 372 20.98 -32.73 44.14
CA TYR A 372 20.63 -33.59 43.01
C TYR A 372 20.57 -32.79 41.68
N VAL A 373 20.04 -31.57 41.71
CA VAL A 373 20.00 -30.67 40.55
C VAL A 373 21.42 -30.20 40.15
N ALA A 374 22.30 -29.96 41.13
CA ALA A 374 23.69 -29.60 40.87
C ALA A 374 24.49 -30.76 40.24
N LYS A 375 24.35 -32.00 40.76
CA LYS A 375 25.02 -33.19 40.19
C LYS A 375 24.52 -33.52 38.77
N SER A 376 23.25 -33.26 38.48
CA SER A 376 22.67 -33.43 37.13
C SER A 376 23.26 -32.44 36.11
N LYS A 377 23.37 -31.16 36.48
CA LYS A 377 23.99 -30.12 35.61
C LYS A 377 25.48 -30.37 35.36
N PHE A 378 26.21 -30.87 36.36
CA PHE A 378 27.63 -31.20 36.22
C PHE A 378 27.86 -32.40 35.27
N LYS A 379 27.04 -33.46 35.39
CA LYS A 379 27.10 -34.61 34.44
C LYS A 379 26.80 -34.19 33.01
N LEU A 380 25.84 -33.27 32.79
CA LEU A 380 25.50 -32.76 31.46
C LEU A 380 26.68 -32.00 30.83
N HIS A 381 27.32 -31.10 31.58
CA HIS A 381 28.49 -30.35 31.10
C HIS A 381 29.69 -31.24 30.79
N LEU A 382 29.94 -32.27 31.63
CA LEU A 382 31.04 -33.21 31.37
C LEU A 382 30.79 -34.01 30.08
N SER A 383 29.55 -34.45 29.83
CA SER A 383 29.19 -35.17 28.61
C SER A 383 29.30 -34.32 27.33
N LEU A 384 29.08 -33.01 27.42
CA LEU A 384 29.23 -32.09 26.30
C LEU A 384 30.71 -31.84 25.99
N LEU A 385 31.56 -31.72 27.01
CA LEU A 385 33.01 -31.58 26.84
C LEU A 385 33.63 -32.83 26.24
N THR A 386 33.23 -34.04 26.67
CA THR A 386 33.72 -35.29 26.08
C THR A 386 33.28 -35.45 24.61
N ARG A 387 32.07 -34.99 24.25
CA ARG A 387 31.63 -35.01 22.84
C ARG A 387 32.41 -34.03 21.97
N TYR A 388 32.79 -32.87 22.52
CA TYR A 388 33.55 -31.85 21.81
C TYR A 388 35.01 -32.26 21.57
N THR A 389 35.66 -32.92 22.54
CA THR A 389 37.03 -33.44 22.38
C THR A 389 37.11 -34.61 21.41
N ILE A 390 36.10 -35.49 21.37
CA ILE A 390 36.03 -36.58 20.38
C ILE A 390 35.82 -36.04 18.95
N THR A 391 35.03 -34.98 18.78
CA THR A 391 34.83 -34.37 17.45
C THR A 391 36.05 -33.60 16.96
N LEU A 392 36.78 -32.91 17.86
CA LEU A 392 38.06 -32.28 17.49
C LEU A 392 39.15 -33.30 17.14
N GLY A 393 39.25 -34.40 17.90
CA GLY A 393 40.21 -35.48 17.60
C GLY A 393 39.95 -36.15 16.25
N SER A 394 38.68 -36.35 15.88
CA SER A 394 38.31 -36.91 14.57
C SER A 394 38.51 -35.93 13.40
N ALA A 395 38.57 -34.62 13.66
CA ALA A 395 38.83 -33.61 12.62
C ALA A 395 40.34 -33.47 12.33
N MET A 396 41.19 -33.60 13.35
CA MET A 396 42.65 -33.53 13.19
C MET A 396 43.23 -34.79 12.53
N GLY A 397 42.68 -35.98 12.79
CA GLY A 397 43.14 -37.23 12.16
C GLY A 397 42.87 -37.36 10.66
N LYS A 398 42.10 -36.44 10.05
CA LYS A 398 41.84 -36.43 8.60
C LYS A 398 42.77 -35.51 7.80
N GLN A 399 43.56 -34.65 8.46
CA GLN A 399 44.53 -33.79 7.77
C GLN A 399 45.89 -34.45 7.52
N ASP A 400 46.27 -35.47 8.30
CA ASP A 400 47.58 -36.14 8.17
C ASP A 400 47.61 -37.27 7.13
N SER A 401 46.50 -37.54 6.41
CA SER A 401 46.43 -38.59 5.39
C SER A 401 46.45 -38.07 3.93
N GLN A 402 46.75 -36.79 3.71
CA GLN A 402 46.89 -36.18 2.38
C GLN A 402 48.18 -35.37 2.18
N ALA A 403 49.26 -35.71 2.90
CA ALA A 403 50.61 -35.23 2.61
C ALA A 403 51.52 -36.39 2.21
#